data_AF-A0A231GJJ5-F1
#
_entry.id   AF-A0A231GJJ5-F1
#
_cell.length_a   1.000
_cell.length_b   1.000
_cell.length_c   1.000
_cell.angle_alpha   90.00
_cell.angle_beta   90.00
_cell.angle_gamma   90.00
#
_symmetry.space_group_name_H-M   'P 1'
#
loop_
_entity.id
_entity.type
_entity.pdbx_description
1 polymer ?
#
loop_
_entity_poly.entity_id
_entity_poly.type
_entity_poly.pdbx_seq_one_letter_code
_entity_poly.pdbx_strand_id
1 'polypeptide(L)'
;MFASKSTRGFYEPDRQSPIPEDAVEIPDELHAELLAGEVLGLVINFDNDGYPFLADPPPPSPEEQAATERAWRDALLSATDGVVTRHRDEGEEGLATTLTAERYSELLTYRRQLREWPQGAEFPLVDHRPIAPPWLAEQTQ
;
A
#
# COMPACT_ATOMS: atom_id res chain seq x y z
N MET A 1 -18.82 16.60 24.76
CA MET A 1 -19.05 15.79 23.54
C MET A 1 -19.68 14.44 23.90
N PHE A 2 -20.38 13.77 22.98
CA PHE A 2 -20.80 12.36 23.13
C PHE A 2 -20.25 11.49 21.99
N ALA A 3 -19.97 10.22 22.25
CA ALA A 3 -19.54 9.24 21.25
C ALA A 3 -20.43 7.99 21.30
N SER A 4 -20.87 7.49 20.14
CA SER A 4 -21.70 6.28 20.06
C SER A 4 -20.96 5.16 19.35
N LYS A 5 -20.92 4.00 20.00
CA LYS A 5 -20.30 2.78 19.47
C LYS A 5 -21.06 2.22 18.28
N SER A 6 -22.40 2.24 18.32
CA SER A 6 -23.26 1.67 17.29
C SER A 6 -23.20 2.45 15.97
N THR A 7 -23.15 3.78 16.04
CA THR A 7 -23.06 4.64 14.84
C THR A 7 -21.63 4.97 14.46
N ARG A 8 -20.66 4.66 15.34
CA ARG A 8 -19.24 5.01 15.20
C ARG A 8 -19.04 6.51 14.94
N GLY A 9 -19.82 7.35 15.63
CA GLY A 9 -19.86 8.79 15.41
C GLY A 9 -19.85 9.62 16.69
N PHE A 10 -19.58 10.91 16.53
CA PHE A 10 -19.57 11.91 17.60
C PHE A 10 -20.79 12.83 17.53
N TYR A 11 -21.33 13.22 18.69
CA TYR A 11 -22.57 13.97 18.83
C TYR A 11 -22.43 15.12 19.83
N GLU A 12 -23.05 16.25 19.52
CA GLU A 12 -23.16 17.42 20.40
C GLU A 12 -24.58 17.55 20.94
N PRO A 13 -24.78 17.81 22.25
CA PRO A 13 -26.11 17.98 22.84
C PRO A 13 -26.88 19.17 22.28
N ASP A 14 -26.19 20.19 21.80
CA ASP A 14 -26.80 21.41 21.27
C ASP A 14 -27.14 21.32 19.77
N ARG A 15 -26.77 20.21 19.10
CA ARG A 15 -27.13 19.96 17.70
C ARG A 15 -28.52 19.31 17.62
N GLN A 16 -29.29 19.66 16.60
CA GLN A 16 -30.62 19.09 16.30
C GLN A 16 -30.60 17.60 15.90
N SER A 17 -29.47 16.90 16.03
CA SER A 17 -29.40 15.46 15.80
C SER A 17 -29.75 14.71 17.09
N PRO A 18 -30.63 13.69 17.03
CA PRO A 18 -30.89 12.85 18.18
C PRO A 18 -29.60 12.13 18.60
N ILE A 19 -29.27 12.21 19.88
CA ILE A 19 -28.16 11.46 20.47
C ILE A 19 -28.60 9.99 20.62
N PRO A 20 -27.81 9.02 20.13
CA PRO A 20 -28.08 7.60 20.34
C PRO A 20 -28.14 7.20 21.82
N GLU A 21 -28.94 6.20 22.17
CA GLU A 21 -29.06 5.72 23.56
C GLU A 21 -27.76 5.11 24.11
N ASP A 22 -26.90 4.59 23.24
CA ASP A 22 -25.60 4.01 23.58
C ASP A 22 -24.46 5.05 23.59
N ALA A 23 -24.79 6.34 23.48
CA ALA A 23 -23.80 7.39 23.44
C ALA A 23 -23.23 7.67 24.84
N VAL A 24 -21.90 7.64 24.96
CA VAL A 24 -21.18 7.96 26.19
C VAL A 24 -20.62 9.38 26.11
N GLU A 25 -20.64 10.10 27.23
CA GLU A 25 -20.04 11.43 27.30
C GLU A 25 -18.51 11.31 27.29
N ILE A 26 -17.85 12.10 26.44
CA ILE A 26 -16.40 12.19 26.36
C ILE A 26 -15.93 13.65 26.51
N PRO A 27 -14.75 13.89 27.09
CA PRO A 27 -14.12 15.20 27.08
C PRO A 27 -13.83 15.69 25.67
N ASP A 28 -13.96 17.00 25.43
CA ASP A 28 -13.66 17.58 24.13
C ASP A 28 -12.16 17.43 23.75
N GLU A 29 -11.28 17.36 24.75
CA GLU A 29 -9.84 17.06 24.56
C GLU A 29 -9.63 15.64 24.00
N LEU A 30 -10.34 14.64 24.54
CA LEU A 30 -10.28 13.27 24.03
C LEU A 30 -10.83 13.20 22.60
N HIS A 31 -11.92 13.91 22.31
CA HIS A 31 -12.43 14.01 20.94
C HIS A 31 -11.39 14.58 19.97
N ALA A 32 -10.70 15.66 20.36
CA ALA A 32 -9.63 16.24 19.56
C ALA A 32 -8.45 15.27 19.36
N GLU A 33 -8.07 14.52 20.41
CA GLU A 33 -7.04 13.47 20.35
C GLU A 33 -7.42 12.35 19.37
N LEU A 34 -8.67 11.87 19.43
CA LEU A 34 -9.18 10.81 18.56
C LEU A 34 -9.13 11.23 17.08
N LEU A 35 -9.57 12.45 16.76
CA LEU A 35 -9.49 12.99 15.40
C LEU A 35 -8.06 13.20 14.93
N ALA A 36 -7.17 13.65 15.81
CA ALA A 36 -5.74 13.77 15.49
C ALA A 36 -5.11 12.39 15.21
N GLY A 37 -5.52 11.36 15.96
CA GLY A 37 -5.10 9.98 15.75
C GLY A 37 -5.52 9.41 14.39
N GLU A 38 -6.75 9.68 13.93
CA GLU A 38 -7.18 9.27 12.59
C GLU A 38 -6.33 9.90 11.48
N VAL A 39 -5.94 11.17 11.64
CA VAL A 39 -5.01 11.85 10.70
C VAL A 39 -3.62 11.19 10.71
N LEU A 40 -3.21 10.60 11.83
CA LEU A 40 -1.97 9.83 11.96
C LEU A 40 -2.10 8.38 11.48
N GLY A 41 -3.26 7.96 10.96
CA GLY A 41 -3.51 6.62 10.42
C GLY A 41 -3.94 5.58 11.46
N LEU A 42 -4.26 6.00 12.68
CA LEU A 42 -4.89 5.15 13.68
C LEU A 42 -6.39 5.02 13.39
N VAL A 43 -7.03 4.02 13.98
CA VAL A 43 -8.48 3.83 13.89
C VAL A 43 -9.13 4.05 15.23
N ILE A 44 -10.28 4.74 15.23
CA ILE A 44 -11.10 4.87 16.43
C ILE A 44 -11.87 3.57 16.63
N ASN A 45 -11.66 2.95 17.78
CA ASN A 45 -12.38 1.77 18.20
C ASN A 45 -13.10 2.03 19.53
N PHE A 46 -14.00 1.14 19.92
CA PHE A 46 -14.84 1.29 21.11
C PHE A 46 -14.71 0.06 21.99
N ASP A 47 -14.50 0.27 23.28
CA ASP A 47 -14.39 -0.80 24.25
C ASP A 47 -15.76 -1.43 24.58
N ASN A 48 -15.82 -2.28 25.60
CA ASN A 48 -17.07 -2.93 26.01
C ASN A 48 -18.08 -1.96 26.63
N ASP A 49 -17.60 -0.86 27.21
CA ASP A 49 -18.43 0.17 27.86
C ASP A 49 -18.87 1.26 26.87
N GLY A 50 -18.40 1.20 25.63
CA GLY A 50 -18.72 2.17 24.58
C GLY A 50 -17.80 3.37 24.57
N TYR A 51 -16.68 3.33 25.31
CA TYR A 51 -15.70 4.40 25.34
C TYR A 51 -14.77 4.32 24.12
N PRO A 52 -14.57 5.43 23.38
CA PRO A 52 -13.69 5.45 22.22
C PRO A 52 -12.22 5.48 22.63
N PHE A 53 -11.39 4.79 21.86
CA PHE A 53 -9.94 4.79 22.01
C PHE A 53 -9.25 4.65 20.64
N LEU A 54 -7.99 5.10 20.55
CA LEU A 54 -7.16 4.89 19.37
C LEU A 54 -6.52 3.50 19.38
N ALA A 55 -6.59 2.82 18.24
CA ALA A 55 -5.93 1.56 18.02
C ALA A 55 -5.18 1.58 16.68
N ASP A 56 -4.19 0.71 16.54
CA ASP A 56 -3.59 0.43 15.24
C ASP A 56 -4.66 -0.15 14.30
N PRO A 57 -4.64 0.21 13.00
CA PRO A 57 -5.49 -0.43 12.02
C PRO A 57 -5.21 -1.94 12.00
N PRO A 58 -6.23 -2.78 11.74
CA PRO A 58 -6.00 -4.19 11.55
C PRO A 58 -5.00 -4.40 10.41
N PRO A 59 -4.18 -5.46 10.46
CA PRO A 59 -3.30 -5.77 9.34
C PRO A 59 -4.14 -5.96 8.07
N PRO A 60 -3.61 -5.57 6.89
CA PRO A 60 -4.32 -5.74 5.62
C PRO A 60 -4.67 -7.20 5.42
N SER A 61 -5.85 -7.44 4.85
CA SER A 61 -6.28 -8.78 4.47
C SER A 61 -5.31 -9.41 3.46
N PRO A 62 -5.29 -10.75 3.34
CA PRO A 62 -4.45 -11.42 2.34
C PRO A 62 -4.68 -10.91 0.90
N GLU A 63 -5.91 -10.53 0.56
CA GLU A 63 -6.22 -9.99 -0.77
C GLU A 63 -5.72 -8.56 -0.95
N GLU A 64 -5.79 -7.71 0.09
CA GLU A 64 -5.20 -6.36 0.06
C GLU A 64 -3.68 -6.42 -0.08
N GLN A 65 -3.02 -7.31 0.68
CA GLN A 65 -1.59 -7.57 0.54
C GLN A 65 -1.24 -8.01 -0.89
N ALA A 66 -2.00 -8.97 -1.43
CA ALA A 66 -1.84 -9.42 -2.81
C ALA A 66 -2.05 -8.28 -3.83
N ALA A 67 -3.03 -7.42 -3.64
CA ALA A 67 -3.27 -6.27 -4.52
C ALA A 67 -2.10 -5.28 -4.48
N THR A 68 -1.58 -4.95 -3.29
CA THR A 68 -0.39 -4.11 -3.12
C THR A 68 0.82 -4.69 -3.85
N GLU A 69 1.06 -6.00 -3.72
CA GLU A 69 2.20 -6.65 -4.37
C GLU A 69 2.07 -6.75 -5.89
N ARG A 70 0.86 -6.95 -6.42
CA ARG A 70 0.61 -6.88 -7.87
C ARG A 70 0.86 -5.47 -8.40
N ALA A 71 0.41 -4.44 -7.68
CA ALA A 71 0.66 -3.05 -8.05
C ALA A 71 2.15 -2.71 -8.03
N TRP A 72 2.89 -3.18 -7.02
CA TRP A 72 4.35 -3.04 -6.95
C TRP A 72 5.05 -3.71 -8.14
N ARG A 73 4.69 -4.96 -8.46
CA ARG A 73 5.19 -5.67 -9.65
C ARG A 73 4.92 -4.88 -10.93
N ASP A 74 3.71 -4.38 -11.10
CA ASP A 74 3.29 -3.66 -12.30
C ASP A 74 4.06 -2.34 -12.46
N ALA A 75 4.30 -1.63 -11.37
CA ALA A 75 5.15 -0.43 -11.37
C ALA A 75 6.59 -0.75 -11.84
N LEU A 76 7.18 -1.85 -11.39
CA LEU A 76 8.53 -2.25 -11.80
C LEU A 76 8.62 -2.72 -13.26
N LEU A 77 7.60 -3.44 -13.74
CA LEU A 77 7.50 -3.79 -15.15
C LEU A 77 7.37 -2.51 -15.99
N SER A 78 6.48 -1.59 -15.62
CA SER A 78 6.31 -0.34 -16.33
C SER A 78 7.59 0.51 -16.36
N ALA A 79 8.27 0.65 -15.22
CA ALA A 79 9.51 1.42 -15.11
C ALA A 79 10.65 0.89 -16.01
N THR A 80 10.61 -0.39 -16.38
CA THR A 80 11.65 -1.02 -17.21
C THR A 80 11.24 -1.25 -18.66
N ASP A 81 9.99 -0.91 -19.04
CA ASP A 81 9.50 -1.08 -20.42
C ASP A 81 10.32 -0.25 -21.41
N GLY A 82 10.59 1.02 -21.09
CA GLY A 82 11.37 1.91 -21.95
C GLY A 82 12.80 1.41 -22.20
N VAL A 83 13.43 0.81 -21.18
CA VAL A 83 14.79 0.23 -21.28
C VAL A 83 14.79 -0.96 -22.24
N VAL A 84 13.76 -1.81 -22.17
CA VAL A 84 13.64 -2.98 -23.05
C VAL A 84 13.36 -2.56 -24.48
N THR A 85 12.45 -1.60 -24.69
CA THR A 85 12.11 -1.07 -26.02
C THR A 85 13.33 -0.43 -26.66
N ARG A 86 14.02 0.49 -25.97
CA ARG A 86 15.23 1.15 -26.48
C ARG A 86 16.30 0.15 -26.92
N HIS A 87 16.57 -0.89 -26.12
CA HIS A 87 17.57 -1.90 -26.47
C HIS A 87 17.19 -2.68 -27.74
N ARG A 88 15.90 -2.97 -27.95
CA ARG A 88 15.42 -3.63 -29.17
C ARG A 88 15.58 -2.73 -30.39
N ASP A 89 15.16 -1.48 -30.26
CA ASP A 89 15.26 -0.49 -31.33
C ASP A 89 16.74 -0.29 -31.75
N GLU A 90 17.65 -0.12 -30.79
CA GLU A 90 19.11 -0.03 -31.04
C GLU A 90 19.64 -1.27 -31.80
N GLY A 91 19.18 -2.47 -31.43
CA GLY A 91 19.59 -3.72 -32.08
C GLY A 91 19.04 -3.87 -33.50
N GLU A 92 17.78 -3.49 -33.72
CA GLU A 92 17.12 -3.53 -35.04
C GLU A 92 17.73 -2.51 -36.01
N GLU A 93 18.11 -1.33 -35.51
CA GLU A 93 18.81 -0.29 -36.26
C GLU A 93 20.30 -0.62 -36.50
N GLY A 94 20.84 -1.67 -35.87
CA GLY A 94 22.25 -2.03 -35.94
C GLY A 94 23.18 -1.03 -35.26
N LEU A 95 22.64 -0.23 -34.32
CA LEU A 95 23.40 0.69 -33.49
C LEU A 95 24.12 -0.03 -32.36
N ALA A 96 25.12 0.64 -31.77
CA ALA A 96 25.70 0.16 -30.52
C ALA A 96 24.67 0.27 -29.39
N THR A 97 24.38 -0.83 -28.72
CA THR A 97 23.39 -0.85 -27.63
C THR A 97 23.92 -0.16 -26.38
N THR A 98 23.06 0.59 -25.69
CA THR A 98 23.42 1.23 -24.40
C THR A 98 23.65 0.19 -23.31
N LEU A 99 22.90 -0.92 -23.36
CA LEU A 99 23.11 -2.07 -22.47
C LEU A 99 23.94 -3.13 -23.17
N THR A 100 24.88 -3.72 -22.43
CA THR A 100 25.55 -4.96 -22.81
C THR A 100 24.56 -6.11 -22.92
N ALA A 101 24.86 -7.12 -23.73
CA ALA A 101 24.03 -8.33 -23.86
C ALA A 101 23.78 -9.04 -22.52
N GLU A 102 24.77 -9.06 -21.62
CA GLU A 102 24.66 -9.66 -20.28
C GLU A 102 23.61 -8.93 -19.43
N ARG A 103 23.76 -7.61 -19.25
CA ARG A 103 22.76 -6.76 -18.56
C ARG A 103 21.36 -6.88 -19.17
N TYR A 104 21.25 -6.93 -20.49
CA TYR A 104 19.94 -7.12 -21.14
C TYR A 104 19.31 -8.49 -20.78
N SER A 105 20.10 -9.56 -20.77
CA SER A 105 19.65 -10.89 -20.36
C SER A 105 19.23 -10.95 -18.89
N GLU A 106 19.97 -10.29 -18.00
CA GLU A 106 19.61 -10.16 -16.58
C GLU A 106 18.28 -9.42 -16.41
N LEU A 107 18.05 -8.33 -17.15
CA LEU A 107 16.79 -7.59 -17.12
C LEU A 107 15.60 -8.45 -17.59
N LEU A 108 15.78 -9.20 -18.69
CA LEU A 108 14.72 -10.09 -19.17
C LEU A 108 14.41 -11.19 -18.15
N THR A 109 15.43 -11.73 -17.48
CA THR A 109 15.28 -12.73 -16.41
C THR A 109 14.53 -12.15 -15.23
N TYR A 110 14.92 -10.97 -14.75
CA TYR A 110 14.25 -10.26 -13.66
C TYR A 110 12.77 -9.97 -13.99
N ARG A 111 12.48 -9.43 -15.18
CA ARG A 111 11.11 -9.17 -15.65
C ARG A 111 10.27 -10.43 -15.82
N ARG A 112 10.89 -11.59 -16.06
CA ARG A 112 10.18 -12.88 -16.08
C ARG A 112 9.82 -13.30 -14.66
N GLN A 113 10.78 -13.25 -13.73
CA GLN A 113 10.54 -13.58 -12.32
C GLN A 113 9.43 -12.71 -11.71
N LEU A 114 9.39 -11.40 -12.03
CA LEU A 114 8.30 -10.51 -11.62
C LEU A 114 6.93 -10.98 -12.11
N ARG A 115 6.82 -11.50 -13.34
CA ARG A 115 5.56 -12.00 -13.90
C ARG A 115 5.13 -13.36 -13.34
N GLU A 116 6.10 -14.20 -13.00
CA GLU A 116 5.89 -15.54 -12.45
C GLU A 116 5.57 -15.52 -10.95
N TRP A 117 6.17 -14.60 -10.19
CA TRP A 117 6.07 -14.55 -8.73
C TRP A 117 4.62 -14.59 -8.19
N PRO A 118 3.64 -13.83 -8.74
CA PRO A 118 2.25 -13.90 -8.26
C PRO A 118 1.52 -15.23 -8.48
N GLN A 119 2.12 -16.16 -9.22
CA GLN A 119 1.60 -17.50 -9.46
C GLN A 119 2.24 -18.54 -8.51
N GLY A 120 3.26 -18.15 -7.75
CA GLY A 120 3.98 -19.01 -6.81
C GLY A 120 3.30 -19.08 -5.43
N ALA A 121 3.66 -20.12 -4.67
CA ALA A 121 3.12 -20.34 -3.32
C ALA A 121 3.61 -19.31 -2.28
N GLU A 122 4.69 -18.61 -2.57
CA GLU A 122 5.32 -17.64 -1.67
C GLU A 122 4.79 -16.21 -1.88
N PHE A 123 3.86 -16.01 -2.82
CA PHE A 123 3.15 -14.74 -2.98
C PHE A 123 2.06 -14.62 -1.90
N PRO A 124 1.87 -13.46 -1.24
CA PRO A 124 2.48 -12.14 -1.48
C PRO A 124 3.63 -11.79 -0.50
N LEU A 125 4.43 -12.76 -0.06
CA LEU A 125 5.46 -12.52 0.97
C LEU A 125 6.59 -11.62 0.46
N VAL A 126 6.83 -10.51 1.17
CA VAL A 126 7.79 -9.47 0.76
C VAL A 126 9.22 -10.02 0.60
N ASP A 127 9.62 -10.97 1.45
CA ASP A 127 10.96 -11.58 1.46
C ASP A 127 11.23 -12.45 0.22
N HIS A 128 10.17 -12.79 -0.53
CA HIS A 128 10.25 -13.60 -1.74
C HIS A 128 10.10 -12.78 -3.02
N ARG A 129 10.12 -11.44 -2.91
CA ARG A 129 10.15 -10.55 -4.08
C ARG A 129 11.38 -10.84 -4.93
N PRO A 130 11.23 -10.88 -6.27
CA PRO A 130 12.38 -10.95 -7.17
C PRO A 130 13.36 -9.81 -6.90
N ILE A 131 14.66 -10.12 -6.87
CA ILE A 131 15.72 -9.14 -6.56
C ILE A 131 16.15 -8.45 -7.85
N ALA A 132 16.06 -7.12 -7.86
CA ALA A 132 16.50 -6.31 -8.99
C ALA A 132 18.03 -6.37 -9.15
N PRO A 133 18.56 -6.48 -10.38
CA PRO A 133 19.98 -6.32 -10.64
C PRO A 133 20.48 -4.93 -10.17
N PRO A 134 21.63 -4.82 -9.48
CA PRO A 134 22.08 -3.55 -8.90
C PRO A 134 22.24 -2.40 -9.90
N TRP A 135 22.66 -2.70 -11.14
CA TRP A 135 22.84 -1.71 -12.20
C TRP A 135 21.51 -1.17 -12.75
N LEU A 136 20.38 -1.84 -12.49
CA LEU A 136 19.10 -1.45 -13.06
C LEU A 136 18.64 -0.07 -12.55
N ALA A 137 19.02 0.29 -11.32
CA ALA A 137 18.74 1.60 -10.74
C ALA A 137 19.35 2.76 -11.55
N GLU A 138 20.40 2.50 -12.34
CA GLU A 138 21.03 3.49 -13.21
C GLU A 138 20.23 3.74 -14.51
N GLN A 139 19.20 2.93 -14.79
CA GLN A 139 18.48 2.94 -16.07
C GLN A 139 17.01 3.40 -15.97
N THR A 140 16.46 3.53 -14.75
CA THR A 140 15.03 3.81 -14.50
C THR A 140 14.81 5.22 -13.93
N GLN A 141 15.42 6.25 -14.53
CA GLN A 141 15.19 7.67 -14.20
C GLN A 141 14.09 8.30 -15.05
#